data_AF-A0A0C3EW75-F1
#
_entry.id   AF-A0A0C3EW75-F1
#
_cell.length_a   1.000
_cell.length_b   1.000
_cell.length_c   1.000
_cell.angle_alpha   90.00
_cell.angle_beta   90.00
_cell.angle_gamma   90.00
#
_symmetry.space_group_name_H-M   'P 1'
#
loop_
_entity.id
_entity.type
_entity.pdbx_description
1 polymer ?
#
loop_
_entity_poly.entity_id
_entity_poly.type
_entity_poly.pdbx_seq_one_letter_code
_entity_poly.pdbx_strand_id
1 'polypeptide(L)'
;MATVTAVRLLVYTERVQNSENTVLQYSRSVDRLRKWEWPSSTSARIHPSELRNHRMSHQMLGPCCLCPLAYPNGPDFVEAAIYMVPKGSLSGQYVASCARGKCDYFVFMERLYNKAGLPIKNYPRREFGESIPPRATSALEELQGTSSTTGPSRPLKRTYAMLNIASDVVPNIGMPTHHSKTTSELLDKLDACKQPGITAGEFSKLFGRCECGVIMTQRAFAEHRCRLEIVDLTRDD
;
A
#
# COMPACT_ATOMS: atom_id res chain seq x y z
N MET A 1 -8.54 -3.28 -27.47
CA MET A 1 -9.17 -2.65 -26.28
C MET A 1 -8.37 -2.89 -24.99
N ALA A 2 -7.91 -4.12 -24.69
CA ALA A 2 -7.15 -4.42 -23.48
C ALA A 2 -5.86 -3.58 -23.29
N THR A 3 -5.15 -3.27 -24.38
CA THR A 3 -3.92 -2.47 -24.37
C THR A 3 -4.16 -1.02 -23.98
N VAL A 4 -5.26 -0.40 -24.44
CA VAL A 4 -5.61 1.00 -24.11
C VAL A 4 -5.97 1.13 -22.63
N THR A 5 -6.74 0.19 -22.08
CA THR A 5 -7.09 0.18 -20.65
C THR A 5 -5.86 -0.02 -19.78
N ALA A 6 -4.95 -0.93 -20.15
CA ALA A 6 -3.70 -1.14 -19.41
C ALA A 6 -2.81 0.11 -19.39
N VAL A 7 -2.64 0.77 -20.54
CA VAL A 7 -1.89 2.04 -20.62
C VAL A 7 -2.54 3.12 -19.77
N ARG A 8 -3.86 3.26 -19.81
CA ARG A 8 -4.58 4.24 -18.98
C ARG A 8 -4.45 3.96 -17.48
N LEU A 9 -4.47 2.68 -17.08
CA LEU A 9 -4.26 2.29 -15.69
C LEU A 9 -2.87 2.71 -15.22
N LEU A 10 -1.81 2.45 -15.99
CA LEU A 10 -0.45 2.86 -15.64
C LEU A 10 -0.34 4.38 -15.47
N VAL A 11 -0.83 5.15 -16.46
CA VAL A 11 -0.82 6.62 -16.40
C VAL A 11 -1.59 7.14 -15.19
N TYR A 12 -2.73 6.53 -14.85
CA TYR A 12 -3.54 6.98 -13.72
C TYR A 12 -2.92 6.58 -12.39
N THR A 13 -2.34 5.39 -12.28
CA THR A 13 -1.57 4.95 -11.09
C THR A 13 -0.44 5.93 -10.81
N GLU A 14 0.36 6.26 -11.82
CA GLU A 14 1.47 7.22 -11.68
C GLU A 14 0.98 8.60 -11.22
N ARG A 15 -0.09 9.12 -11.84
CA ARG A 15 -0.67 10.42 -11.45
C ARG A 15 -1.21 10.43 -10.03
N VAL A 16 -1.82 9.33 -9.59
CA VAL A 16 -2.35 9.18 -8.23
C VAL A 16 -1.19 9.18 -7.22
N GLN A 17 -0.14 8.42 -7.48
CA GLN A 17 1.00 8.28 -6.58
C GLN A 17 1.87 9.55 -6.51
N ASN A 18 2.00 10.28 -7.61
CA ASN A 18 2.78 11.51 -7.72
C ASN A 18 1.97 12.78 -7.44
N SER A 19 0.70 12.66 -7.02
CA SER A 19 -0.10 13.84 -6.70
C SER A 19 0.39 14.49 -5.40
N GLU A 20 0.79 15.76 -5.48
CA GLU A 20 1.42 16.44 -4.33
C GLU A 20 0.45 17.23 -3.45
N ASN A 21 -0.71 17.63 -3.99
CA ASN A 21 -1.60 18.61 -3.35
C ASN A 21 -3.05 18.15 -3.30
N THR A 22 -3.38 16.93 -3.72
CA THR A 22 -4.75 16.42 -3.71
C THR A 22 -4.79 14.90 -3.73
N VAL A 23 -5.82 14.32 -3.14
CA VAL A 23 -6.15 12.92 -3.34
C VAL A 23 -6.91 12.82 -4.66
N LEU A 24 -6.39 12.03 -5.61
CA LEU A 24 -7.08 11.78 -6.87
C LEU A 24 -7.89 10.49 -6.75
N GLN A 25 -9.15 10.53 -7.18
CA GLN A 25 -10.04 9.38 -7.26
C GLN A 25 -10.51 9.17 -8.70
N TYR A 26 -10.80 7.93 -9.09
CA TYR A 26 -11.42 7.68 -10.39
C TYR A 26 -12.93 7.95 -10.35
N SER A 27 -13.47 8.51 -11.44
CA SER A 27 -14.90 8.75 -11.58
C SER A 27 -15.36 8.19 -12.92
N ARG A 28 -16.17 7.13 -12.88
CA ARG A 28 -16.67 6.46 -14.09
C ARG A 28 -17.59 7.35 -14.92
N SER A 29 -18.42 8.17 -14.27
CA SER A 29 -19.37 9.07 -14.96
C SER A 29 -18.71 10.06 -15.91
N VAL A 30 -17.45 10.45 -15.63
CA VAL A 30 -16.65 11.35 -16.47
C VAL A 30 -15.44 10.66 -17.10
N ASP A 31 -15.32 9.34 -16.89
CA ASP A 31 -14.20 8.48 -17.29
C ASP A 31 -12.79 9.12 -17.08
N ARG A 32 -12.57 9.74 -15.92
CA ARG A 32 -11.31 10.43 -15.59
C ARG A 32 -11.04 10.50 -14.09
N LEU A 33 -9.79 10.84 -13.74
CA LEU A 33 -9.43 11.20 -12.37
C LEU A 33 -10.08 12.54 -11.98
N ARG A 34 -10.62 12.59 -10.77
CA ARG A 34 -11.14 13.80 -10.11
C ARG A 34 -10.46 13.96 -8.76
N LYS A 35 -10.47 15.20 -8.27
CA LYS A 35 -10.09 15.49 -6.90
C LYS A 35 -11.10 14.86 -5.94
N TRP A 36 -10.61 14.18 -4.92
CA TRP A 36 -11.41 13.76 -3.77
C TRP A 36 -11.37 14.86 -2.72
N GLU A 37 -12.53 15.21 -2.20
CA GLU A 37 -12.70 16.33 -1.28
C GLU A 37 -12.45 15.84 0.14
N TRP A 38 -11.39 16.36 0.75
CA TRP A 38 -10.95 15.99 2.08
C TRP A 38 -11.98 16.43 3.13
N PRO A 39 -12.44 15.55 4.04
CA PRO A 39 -13.43 15.92 5.04
C PRO A 39 -12.93 17.01 5.96
N SER A 40 -13.75 18.02 6.19
CA SER A 40 -13.50 19.07 7.16
C SER A 40 -14.63 19.15 8.17
N SER A 41 -14.26 19.41 9.43
CA SER A 41 -15.19 19.95 10.41
C SER A 41 -15.45 21.43 10.13
N THR A 42 -16.24 22.08 11.00
CA THR A 42 -16.47 23.52 10.97
C THR A 42 -15.21 24.36 11.18
N SER A 43 -14.15 23.79 11.77
CA SER A 43 -12.94 24.53 12.16
C SER A 43 -11.65 24.04 11.48
N ALA A 44 -11.59 22.78 11.05
CA ALA A 44 -10.35 22.19 10.55
C ALA A 44 -10.58 20.99 9.64
N ARG A 45 -9.52 20.59 8.94
CA ARG A 45 -9.49 19.30 8.23
C ARG A 45 -9.49 18.15 9.24
N ILE A 46 -10.22 17.09 8.91
CA ILE A 46 -10.22 15.87 9.70
C ILE A 46 -8.89 15.14 9.47
N HIS A 47 -8.16 14.84 10.55
CA HIS A 47 -6.90 14.11 10.49
C HIS A 47 -7.10 12.68 9.93
N PRO A 48 -6.14 12.08 9.20
CA PRO A 48 -6.26 10.72 8.68
C PRO A 48 -6.72 9.65 9.68
N SER A 49 -6.29 9.74 10.94
CA SER A 49 -6.72 8.85 12.02
C SER A 49 -8.22 8.90 12.32
N GLU A 50 -8.82 10.07 12.14
CA GLU A 50 -10.23 10.32 12.44
C GLU A 50 -11.14 10.12 11.23
N LEU A 51 -10.58 10.00 10.01
CA LEU A 51 -11.37 9.80 8.79
C LEU A 51 -12.29 8.58 8.90
N ARG A 52 -11.82 7.52 9.55
CA ARG A 52 -12.60 6.31 9.75
C ARG A 52 -13.79 6.55 10.68
N ASN A 53 -13.59 7.22 11.80
CA ASN A 53 -14.66 7.58 12.74
C ASN A 53 -15.64 8.58 12.09
N HIS A 54 -15.13 9.52 11.30
CA HIS A 54 -15.90 10.49 10.57
C HIS A 54 -16.83 9.83 9.54
N ARG A 55 -16.33 8.83 8.79
CA ARG A 55 -17.11 8.03 7.83
C ARG A 55 -18.31 7.33 8.47
N MET A 56 -18.18 6.88 9.72
CA MET A 56 -19.27 6.22 10.46
C MET A 56 -20.40 7.20 10.82
N SER A 57 -20.08 8.46 11.06
CA SER A 57 -21.01 9.48 11.58
C SER A 57 -21.50 10.48 10.53
N HIS A 58 -20.78 10.62 9.42
CA HIS A 58 -21.08 11.58 8.35
C HIS A 58 -21.23 10.86 7.01
N GLN A 59 -21.98 11.48 6.09
CA GLN A 59 -22.25 10.99 4.74
C GLN A 59 -21.01 11.13 3.84
N MET A 60 -19.93 10.48 4.23
CA MET A 60 -18.64 10.48 3.58
C MET A 60 -18.29 9.06 3.13
N LEU A 61 -17.58 8.94 2.01
CA LEU A 61 -16.88 7.74 1.56
C LEU A 61 -15.40 8.07 1.33
N GLY A 62 -14.55 7.05 1.43
CA GLY A 62 -13.17 7.09 0.96
C GLY A 62 -13.07 7.32 -0.55
N PRO A 63 -11.87 7.60 -1.07
CA PRO A 63 -11.70 7.86 -2.50
C PRO A 63 -11.97 6.60 -3.33
N CYS A 64 -12.50 6.78 -4.54
CA CYS A 64 -12.66 5.67 -5.47
C CYS A 64 -11.31 5.24 -6.07
N CYS A 65 -10.98 3.95 -5.97
CA CYS A 65 -9.79 3.40 -6.61
C CYS A 65 -9.97 3.22 -8.13
N LEU A 66 -8.94 2.69 -8.81
CA LEU A 66 -8.94 2.47 -10.27
C LEU A 66 -9.67 1.20 -10.73
N CYS A 67 -10.27 0.42 -9.82
CA CYS A 67 -11.00 -0.81 -10.17
C CYS A 67 -12.10 -0.58 -11.22
N PRO A 68 -12.89 0.50 -11.19
CA PRO A 68 -13.91 0.72 -12.22
C PRO A 68 -13.31 0.97 -13.60
N LEU A 69 -12.06 1.42 -13.71
CA LEU A 69 -11.33 1.49 -14.99
C LEU A 69 -10.83 0.10 -15.42
N ALA A 70 -10.27 -0.68 -14.48
CA ALA A 70 -9.70 -2.00 -14.76
C ALA A 70 -10.75 -3.06 -15.12
N TYR A 71 -11.95 -2.95 -14.56
CA TYR A 71 -13.05 -3.90 -14.76
C TYR A 71 -14.31 -3.15 -15.21
N PRO A 72 -14.50 -2.95 -16.52
CA PRO A 72 -15.66 -2.22 -17.06
C PRO A 72 -17.00 -2.82 -16.63
N ASN A 73 -17.09 -4.15 -16.54
CA ASN A 73 -18.28 -4.87 -16.10
C ASN A 73 -18.45 -4.91 -14.57
N GLY A 74 -17.53 -4.30 -13.81
CA GLY A 74 -17.59 -4.20 -12.36
C GLY A 74 -18.43 -3.00 -11.88
N PRO A 75 -18.49 -2.76 -10.55
CA PRO A 75 -19.21 -1.62 -9.99
C PRO A 75 -18.59 -0.28 -10.42
N ASP A 76 -19.43 0.75 -10.49
CA ASP A 76 -19.03 2.11 -10.88
C ASP A 76 -18.12 2.79 -9.86
N PHE A 77 -18.22 2.34 -8.60
CA PHE A 77 -17.46 2.85 -7.49
C PHE A 77 -16.88 1.70 -6.67
N VAL A 78 -15.59 1.78 -6.37
CA VAL A 78 -14.91 0.86 -5.45
C VAL A 78 -14.11 1.71 -4.47
N GLU A 79 -14.54 1.71 -3.21
CA GLU A 79 -13.91 2.49 -2.16
C GLU A 79 -12.49 1.99 -1.87
N ALA A 80 -11.54 2.90 -1.76
CA ALA A 80 -10.23 2.62 -1.20
C ALA A 80 -10.32 2.48 0.32
N ALA A 81 -9.61 1.50 0.87
CA ALA A 81 -9.42 1.36 2.30
C ALA A 81 -8.43 2.42 2.78
N ILE A 82 -8.75 3.11 3.88
CA ILE A 82 -7.85 4.07 4.55
C ILE A 82 -7.40 3.45 5.87
N TYR A 83 -6.10 3.27 6.02
CA TYR A 83 -5.52 2.60 7.20
C TYR A 83 -4.09 3.09 7.48
N MET A 84 -3.62 2.80 8.69
CA MET A 84 -2.24 3.06 9.09
C MET A 84 -1.35 1.89 8.66
N VAL A 85 -0.23 2.17 8.01
CA VAL A 85 0.74 1.13 7.64
C VAL A 85 1.43 0.58 8.90
N PRO A 86 1.42 -0.73 9.13
CA PRO A 86 1.87 -1.27 10.41
C PRO A 86 3.37 -1.59 10.49
N LYS A 87 4.02 -1.84 9.35
CA LYS A 87 5.42 -2.26 9.26
C LYS A 87 6.04 -1.76 7.95
N GLY A 88 7.37 -1.63 7.94
CA GLY A 88 8.13 -1.17 6.77
C GLY A 88 8.49 0.32 6.82
N SER A 89 8.97 0.85 5.69
CA SER A 89 9.46 2.24 5.58
C SER A 89 8.38 3.31 5.83
N LEU A 90 7.11 2.96 5.66
CA LEU A 90 5.96 3.83 5.86
C LEU A 90 5.22 3.56 7.18
N SER A 91 5.80 2.73 8.06
CA SER A 91 5.17 2.36 9.33
C SER A 91 4.72 3.59 10.12
N GLY A 92 3.48 3.55 10.62
CA GLY A 92 2.84 4.66 11.35
C GLY A 92 2.17 5.71 10.47
N GLN A 93 2.35 5.69 9.15
CA GLN A 93 1.72 6.64 8.24
C GLN A 93 0.37 6.14 7.75
N TYR A 94 -0.59 7.05 7.59
CA TYR A 94 -1.87 6.74 6.97
C TYR A 94 -1.78 6.75 5.44
N VAL A 95 -2.35 5.71 4.83
CA VAL A 95 -2.43 5.54 3.38
C VAL A 95 -3.85 5.18 2.96
N ALA A 96 -4.18 5.45 1.70
CA ALA A 96 -5.37 4.92 1.06
C ALA A 96 -4.96 3.97 -0.06
N SER A 97 -5.46 2.74 -0.05
CA SER A 97 -5.18 1.75 -1.09
C SER A 97 -6.43 1.00 -1.53
N CYS A 98 -6.38 0.32 -2.68
CA CYS A 98 -7.53 -0.44 -3.16
C CYS A 98 -7.98 -1.48 -2.13
N ALA A 99 -9.22 -1.37 -1.61
CA ALA A 99 -9.75 -2.31 -0.63
C ALA A 99 -9.80 -3.76 -1.15
N ARG A 100 -10.02 -3.92 -2.46
CA ARG A 100 -10.05 -5.25 -3.11
C ARG A 100 -8.67 -5.82 -3.42
N GLY A 101 -7.60 -5.03 -3.30
CA GLY A 101 -6.24 -5.43 -3.69
C GLY A 101 -6.08 -5.79 -5.18
N LYS A 102 -6.96 -5.28 -6.06
CA LYS A 102 -6.98 -5.64 -7.50
C LYS A 102 -6.32 -4.63 -8.43
N CYS A 103 -6.18 -3.38 -8.00
CA CYS A 103 -5.51 -2.33 -8.78
C CYS A 103 -4.49 -1.61 -7.91
N ASP A 104 -3.48 -1.01 -8.54
CA ASP A 104 -2.33 -0.36 -7.88
C ASP A 104 -2.62 1.04 -7.35
N TYR A 105 -3.89 1.34 -7.08
CA TYR A 105 -4.29 2.59 -6.44
C TYR A 105 -3.68 2.67 -5.04
N PHE A 106 -2.82 3.66 -4.83
CA PHE A 106 -2.13 3.90 -3.57
C PHE A 106 -1.87 5.39 -3.37
N VAL A 107 -2.26 5.94 -2.24
CA VAL A 107 -2.14 7.37 -1.90
C VAL A 107 -1.56 7.54 -0.50
N PHE A 108 -0.58 8.43 -0.37
CA PHE A 108 0.03 8.83 0.90
C PHE A 108 -0.80 9.91 1.59
N MET A 109 -1.79 9.50 2.40
CA MET A 109 -2.71 10.42 3.07
C MET A 109 -1.98 11.35 4.06
N GLU A 110 -1.05 10.78 4.84
CA GLU A 110 -0.26 11.52 5.84
C GLU A 110 0.53 12.69 5.20
N ARG A 111 1.17 12.43 4.06
CA ARG A 111 1.96 13.43 3.32
C ARG A 111 1.10 14.58 2.81
N LEU A 112 -0.13 14.28 2.39
CA LEU A 112 -1.04 15.27 1.81
C LEU A 112 -1.70 16.14 2.88
N TYR A 113 -1.99 15.60 4.07
CA TYR A 113 -2.72 16.31 5.13
C TYR A 113 -2.11 17.69 5.47
N ASN A 114 -0.79 17.81 5.50
CA ASN A 114 -0.10 19.05 5.85
C ASN A 114 0.01 20.06 4.69
N LYS A 115 -0.35 19.68 3.46
CA LYS A 115 -0.21 20.55 2.28
C LYS A 115 -1.35 21.58 2.21
N ALA A 116 -1.02 22.80 1.81
CA ALA A 116 -2.00 23.85 1.54
C ALA A 116 -2.78 23.55 0.24
N GLY A 117 -4.00 24.08 0.12
CA GLY A 117 -4.79 23.95 -1.11
C GLY A 117 -5.45 22.59 -1.33
N LEU A 118 -5.44 21.70 -0.32
CA LEU A 118 -6.26 20.49 -0.38
C LEU A 118 -7.74 20.89 -0.52
N PRO A 119 -8.49 20.34 -1.49
CA PRO A 119 -9.92 20.57 -1.58
C PRO A 119 -10.59 19.98 -0.34
N ILE A 120 -11.40 20.77 0.35
CA ILE A 120 -12.11 20.36 1.56
C ILE A 120 -13.61 20.36 1.35
N LYS A 121 -14.31 19.50 2.10
CA LYS A 121 -15.77 19.46 2.12
C LYS A 121 -16.28 19.12 3.51
N ASN A 122 -17.30 19.87 3.93
CA ASN A 122 -18.09 19.53 5.10
C ASN A 122 -19.18 18.54 4.67
N TYR A 123 -19.07 17.31 5.15
CA TYR A 123 -20.05 16.26 4.88
C TYR A 123 -21.14 16.33 5.95
N PRO A 124 -22.43 16.26 5.59
CA PRO A 124 -23.49 16.29 6.59
C PRO A 124 -23.42 15.05 7.48
N ARG A 125 -23.89 15.18 8.73
CA ARG A 125 -24.08 14.03 9.62
C ARG A 125 -25.15 13.10 9.03
N ARG A 126 -24.98 11.81 9.28
CA ARG A 126 -25.99 10.81 8.95
C ARG A 126 -27.22 11.00 9.84
N GLU A 127 -28.40 10.90 9.26
CA GLU A 127 -29.64 10.92 10.01
C GLU A 127 -29.85 9.63 10.81
N PHE A 128 -30.74 9.68 11.80
CA PHE A 128 -31.08 8.51 12.59
C PHE A 128 -31.69 7.41 11.71
N GLY A 129 -31.12 6.21 11.76
CA GLY A 129 -31.57 5.06 10.95
C GLY A 129 -30.92 4.97 9.57
N GLU A 130 -30.08 5.92 9.16
CA GLU A 130 -29.28 5.76 7.93
C GLU A 130 -28.28 4.61 8.07
N SER A 131 -28.20 3.78 7.02
CA SER A 131 -27.25 2.68 6.97
C SER A 131 -25.82 3.18 6.87
N ILE A 132 -24.94 2.66 7.72
CA ILE A 132 -23.50 2.90 7.59
C ILE A 132 -22.95 2.00 6.48
N PRO A 133 -22.24 2.55 5.47
CA PRO A 133 -21.69 1.74 4.39
C PRO A 133 -20.72 0.68 4.92
N PRO A 134 -20.71 -0.54 4.34
CA PRO A 134 -19.81 -1.61 4.75
C PRO A 134 -18.36 -1.14 4.83
N ARG A 135 -17.58 -1.72 5.75
CA ARG A 135 -16.19 -1.32 5.95
C ARG A 135 -15.36 -1.70 4.73
N ALA A 136 -14.65 -0.73 4.16
CA ALA A 136 -13.61 -0.97 3.19
C ALA A 136 -12.31 -1.34 3.94
N THR A 137 -12.05 -2.63 4.14
CA THR A 137 -10.77 -3.14 4.65
C THR A 137 -9.84 -3.48 3.49
N SER A 138 -8.54 -3.26 3.67
CA SER A 138 -7.55 -3.84 2.75
C SER A 138 -7.08 -5.19 3.28
N ALA A 139 -6.69 -6.09 2.38
CA ALA A 139 -6.07 -7.37 2.75
C ALA A 139 -4.80 -7.18 3.63
N LEU A 140 -4.10 -6.05 3.49
CA LEU A 140 -2.94 -5.71 4.31
C LEU A 140 -3.32 -5.37 5.76
N GLU A 141 -4.51 -4.81 5.98
CA GLU A 141 -5.08 -4.53 7.30
C GLU A 141 -5.68 -5.81 7.93
N GLU A 142 -6.28 -6.68 7.14
CA GLU A 142 -6.96 -7.90 7.61
C GLU A 142 -6.01 -8.93 8.23
N LEU A 143 -4.75 -9.00 7.77
CA LEU A 143 -3.71 -9.85 8.37
C LEU A 143 -3.43 -9.55 9.86
N GLN A 144 -3.98 -8.46 10.40
CA GLN A 144 -3.88 -8.09 11.82
C GLN A 144 -5.13 -8.41 12.63
N GLY A 145 -6.29 -8.56 11.99
CA GLY A 145 -7.58 -8.81 12.66
C GLY A 145 -7.67 -10.18 13.34
N THR A 146 -6.76 -11.10 13.01
CA THR A 146 -6.65 -12.43 13.63
C THR A 146 -5.71 -12.49 14.84
N SER A 147 -5.22 -11.34 15.35
CA SER A 147 -4.35 -11.32 16.54
C SER A 147 -4.84 -10.41 17.67
N SER A 148 -6.10 -9.98 17.64
CA SER A 148 -6.71 -9.17 18.70
C SER A 148 -8.00 -9.81 19.25
N THR A 149 -7.85 -10.93 19.97
CA THR A 149 -8.87 -11.38 20.92
C THR A 149 -8.84 -10.47 22.15
N THR A 150 -9.70 -9.46 22.18
CA THR A 150 -10.09 -8.75 23.41
C THR A 150 -10.93 -9.69 24.27
N GLY A 151 -10.28 -10.42 25.17
CA GLY A 151 -10.97 -11.08 26.28
C GLY A 151 -11.41 -10.04 27.34
N PRO A 152 -12.58 -10.19 27.98
CA PRO A 152 -12.97 -9.35 29.10
C PRO A 152 -12.09 -9.65 30.32
N SER A 153 -11.60 -8.61 30.98
CA SER A 153 -10.73 -8.72 32.16
C SER A 153 -11.45 -9.44 33.30
N ARG A 154 -10.83 -10.50 33.82
CA ARG A 154 -11.10 -11.05 35.15
C ARG A 154 -9.78 -11.35 35.86
N PRO A 155 -9.72 -11.18 37.20
CA PRO A 155 -8.47 -11.08 37.93
C PRO A 155 -7.77 -12.44 38.07
N LEU A 156 -6.44 -12.36 38.02
CA LEU A 156 -5.48 -13.48 38.05
C LEU A 156 -5.68 -14.41 39.26
N LYS A 157 -6.00 -15.68 39.01
CA LYS A 157 -5.70 -16.79 39.91
C LYS A 157 -4.78 -17.77 39.20
N ARG A 158 -3.51 -17.79 39.64
CA ARG A 158 -2.51 -18.81 39.29
C ARG A 158 -3.04 -20.18 39.68
N THR A 159 -3.21 -21.06 38.71
CA THR A 159 -3.20 -22.51 38.92
C THR A 159 -2.37 -23.12 37.80
N TYR A 160 -1.25 -23.71 38.18
CA TYR A 160 -0.41 -24.51 37.29
C TYR A 160 -1.16 -25.82 37.00
N ALA A 161 -1.51 -26.04 35.74
CA ALA A 161 -1.85 -27.35 35.23
C ALA A 161 -0.97 -27.60 34.00
N MET A 162 0.02 -28.48 34.17
CA MET A 162 0.80 -29.05 33.08
C MET A 162 -0.11 -30.01 32.31
N LEU A 163 -0.50 -29.66 31.08
CA LEU A 163 -1.13 -30.60 30.17
C LEU A 163 -0.13 -31.05 29.11
N ASN A 164 0.21 -32.32 29.20
CA ASN A 164 0.88 -33.12 28.18
C ASN A 164 0.08 -33.06 26.88
N ILE A 165 0.72 -32.60 25.80
CA ILE A 165 0.22 -32.84 24.46
C ILE A 165 1.08 -33.96 23.88
N ALA A 166 0.44 -35.11 23.73
CA ALA A 166 0.96 -36.23 22.96
C ALA A 166 1.28 -35.74 21.55
N SER A 167 2.54 -35.95 21.16
CA SER A 167 3.01 -35.84 19.79
C SER A 167 2.26 -36.86 18.95
N ASP A 168 1.42 -36.42 18.03
CA ASP A 168 1.16 -37.18 16.80
C ASP A 168 0.61 -36.29 15.67
N VAL A 169 1.27 -36.46 14.52
CA VAL A 169 0.96 -35.96 13.16
C VAL A 169 1.25 -34.47 12.88
N VAL A 170 2.55 -34.14 12.79
CA VAL A 170 3.02 -33.03 11.94
C VAL A 170 2.94 -33.49 10.47
N PRO A 171 2.23 -32.77 9.57
CA PRO A 171 2.36 -33.03 8.15
C PRO A 171 3.78 -32.67 7.73
N ASN A 172 4.50 -33.65 7.19
CA ASN A 172 5.82 -33.47 6.61
C ASN A 172 5.68 -32.62 5.33
N ILE A 173 5.81 -31.29 5.46
CA ILE A 173 5.98 -30.41 4.31
C ILE A 173 7.39 -30.66 3.81
N GLY A 174 7.49 -31.36 2.68
CA GLY A 174 8.76 -31.69 2.04
C GLY A 174 9.66 -30.46 1.91
N MET A 175 10.94 -30.66 2.20
CA MET A 175 11.99 -29.66 2.02
C MET A 175 11.86 -29.00 0.63
N PRO A 176 11.86 -27.66 0.54
CA PRO A 176 12.03 -27.00 -0.74
C PRO A 176 13.38 -27.43 -1.28
N THR A 177 13.38 -28.07 -2.44
CA THR A 177 14.58 -28.30 -3.22
C THR A 177 15.31 -26.96 -3.38
N HIS A 178 16.55 -26.90 -2.90
CA HIS A 178 17.44 -25.74 -3.06
C HIS A 178 17.83 -25.59 -4.53
N HIS A 179 16.90 -25.18 -5.36
CA HIS A 179 17.23 -24.61 -6.65
C HIS A 179 17.68 -23.18 -6.39
N SER A 180 18.96 -22.88 -6.68
CA SER A 180 19.43 -21.51 -6.73
C SER A 180 18.65 -20.81 -7.85
N LYS A 181 17.65 -20.00 -7.47
CA LYS A 181 16.88 -19.22 -8.43
C LYS A 181 17.82 -18.33 -9.23
N THR A 182 17.60 -18.28 -10.54
CA THR A 182 18.39 -17.44 -11.43
C THR A 182 18.06 -15.95 -11.20
N THR A 183 18.95 -15.05 -11.62
CA THR A 183 18.71 -13.60 -11.50
C THR A 183 17.47 -13.14 -12.27
N SER A 184 17.16 -13.79 -13.40
CA SER A 184 15.93 -13.53 -14.17
C SER A 184 14.67 -13.87 -13.38
N GLU A 185 14.62 -15.04 -12.74
CA GLU A 185 13.47 -15.46 -11.94
C GLU A 185 13.19 -14.53 -10.75
N LEU A 186 14.24 -13.98 -10.15
CA LEU A 186 14.12 -13.02 -9.05
C LEU A 186 13.60 -11.66 -9.55
N LEU A 187 13.99 -11.22 -10.75
CA LEU A 187 13.44 -10.00 -11.37
C LEU A 187 11.98 -10.21 -11.77
N ASP A 188 11.64 -11.35 -12.39
CA ASP A 188 10.26 -11.70 -12.72
C ASP A 188 9.37 -11.74 -11.48
N LYS A 189 9.90 -12.16 -10.32
CA LYS A 189 9.19 -12.12 -9.03
C LYS A 189 9.02 -10.73 -8.43
N LEU A 190 9.94 -9.80 -8.70
CA LEU A 190 9.74 -8.39 -8.33
C LEU A 190 8.64 -7.76 -9.18
N ASP A 191 8.57 -8.13 -10.45
CA ASP A 191 7.57 -7.62 -11.40
C ASP A 191 6.24 -8.42 -11.39
N ALA A 192 6.16 -9.54 -10.66
CA ALA A 192 5.00 -10.42 -10.65
C ALA A 192 3.81 -9.85 -9.87
N CYS A 193 2.64 -9.79 -10.50
CA CYS A 193 1.40 -9.37 -9.82
C CYS A 193 0.87 -10.39 -8.79
N LYS A 194 1.30 -11.65 -8.84
CA LYS A 194 0.89 -12.71 -7.90
C LYS A 194 2.07 -13.13 -7.03
N GLN A 195 1.95 -12.88 -5.71
CA GLN A 195 3.01 -13.07 -4.73
C GLN A 195 4.31 -12.29 -5.06
N PRO A 196 4.21 -10.96 -5.26
CA PRO A 196 5.41 -10.14 -5.42
C PRO A 196 6.25 -10.23 -4.17
N GLY A 197 7.56 -10.36 -4.35
CA GLY A 197 8.51 -10.29 -3.25
C GLY A 197 9.64 -11.28 -3.34
N ILE A 198 10.81 -10.79 -2.93
CA ILE A 198 12.03 -11.55 -2.74
C ILE A 198 12.57 -11.22 -1.33
N THR A 199 13.34 -12.14 -0.77
CA THR A 199 13.99 -11.93 0.52
C THR A 199 15.08 -10.87 0.44
N ALA A 200 15.48 -10.28 1.58
CA ALA A 200 16.59 -9.32 1.61
C ALA A 200 17.90 -9.91 1.06
N GLY A 201 18.18 -11.18 1.34
CA GLY A 201 19.35 -11.88 0.79
C GLY A 201 19.27 -12.11 -0.72
N GLU A 202 18.09 -12.32 -1.28
CA GLU A 202 17.87 -12.38 -2.74
C GLU A 202 17.98 -10.98 -3.38
N PHE A 203 17.49 -9.94 -2.71
CA PHE A 203 17.60 -8.56 -3.16
C PHE A 203 19.06 -8.11 -3.27
N SER A 204 19.90 -8.40 -2.25
CA SER A 204 21.34 -8.10 -2.31
C SER A 204 22.09 -8.87 -3.39
N LYS A 205 21.53 -9.97 -3.91
CA LYS A 205 22.09 -10.72 -5.05
C LYS A 205 21.69 -10.12 -6.40
N LEU A 206 20.61 -9.33 -6.47
CA LEU A 206 20.17 -8.71 -7.71
C LEU A 206 20.91 -7.43 -8.03
N PHE A 207 21.26 -6.65 -7.00
CA PHE A 207 21.78 -5.30 -7.16
C PHE A 207 23.18 -5.15 -6.59
N GLY A 208 24.05 -4.51 -7.38
CA GLY A 208 25.38 -4.09 -6.97
C GLY A 208 25.44 -2.56 -6.90
N ARG A 209 26.24 -2.04 -5.96
CA ARG A 209 26.58 -0.62 -5.90
C ARG A 209 27.98 -0.43 -6.47
N CYS A 210 28.11 0.41 -7.47
CA CYS A 210 29.42 0.82 -7.98
C CYS A 210 30.03 1.91 -7.11
N GLU A 211 31.36 2.07 -7.18
CA GLU A 211 32.11 3.13 -6.50
C GLU A 211 31.67 4.54 -6.91
N CYS A 212 31.16 4.71 -8.14
CA CYS A 212 30.53 5.96 -8.58
C CYS A 212 29.19 6.28 -7.86
N GLY A 213 28.73 5.40 -6.97
CA GLY A 213 27.53 5.59 -6.18
C GLY A 213 26.25 5.06 -6.81
N VAL A 214 26.27 4.64 -8.08
CA VAL A 214 25.10 4.11 -8.78
C VAL A 214 24.82 2.67 -8.34
N ILE A 215 23.56 2.38 -8.01
CA ILE A 215 23.05 1.03 -7.74
C ILE A 215 22.37 0.52 -9.01
N MET A 216 22.75 -0.67 -9.45
CA MET A 216 22.24 -1.26 -10.68
C MET A 216 22.13 -2.78 -10.56
N THR A 217 21.41 -3.41 -11.48
CA THR A 217 21.36 -4.88 -11.53
C THR A 217 22.74 -5.45 -11.82
N GLN A 218 23.04 -6.66 -11.35
CA GLN A 218 24.34 -7.29 -11.63
C GLN A 218 24.65 -7.41 -13.13
N ARG A 219 23.63 -7.57 -13.98
CA ARG A 219 23.79 -7.58 -15.43
C ARG A 219 24.26 -6.22 -15.97
N ALA A 220 23.61 -5.13 -15.54
CA ALA A 220 24.02 -3.78 -15.91
C ALA A 220 25.38 -3.41 -15.31
N PHE A 221 25.72 -3.96 -14.14
CA PHE A 221 27.01 -3.77 -13.49
C PHE A 221 28.16 -4.35 -14.32
N ALA A 222 27.99 -5.52 -14.93
CA ALA A 222 29.01 -6.12 -15.79
C ALA A 222 29.31 -5.28 -17.05
N GLU A 223 28.32 -4.52 -17.53
CA GLU A 223 28.43 -3.63 -18.70
C GLU A 223 28.73 -2.18 -18.29
N HIS A 224 28.75 -1.89 -16.99
CA HIS A 224 28.96 -0.54 -16.48
C HIS A 224 30.44 -0.14 -16.58
N ARG A 225 30.71 0.87 -17.41
CA ARG A 225 32.03 1.52 -17.48
C ARG A 225 32.06 2.69 -16.52
N CYS A 226 32.60 2.45 -15.34
CA CYS A 226 32.79 3.48 -14.32
C CYS A 226 33.79 4.54 -14.83
N ARG A 227 33.31 5.74 -15.16
CA ARG A 227 34.16 6.93 -15.38
C ARG A 227 34.33 7.65 -14.05
N LEU A 228 35.15 7.11 -13.16
CA LEU A 228 35.76 7.94 -12.13
C LEU A 228 36.84 8.77 -12.83
N GLU A 229 36.51 9.98 -13.26
CA GLU A 229 37.56 10.99 -13.41
C GLU A 229 38.09 11.26 -12.01
N ILE A 230 39.21 10.62 -11.68
CA ILE A 230 40.01 11.04 -10.54
C ILE A 230 40.58 12.40 -10.96
N VAL A 231 39.87 13.47 -10.61
CA VAL A 231 40.46 14.81 -10.60
C VAL A 231 41.49 14.76 -9.47
N ASP A 232 42.75 14.55 -9.86
CA ASP A 232 43.88 14.69 -8.98
C ASP A 232 44.01 16.18 -8.60
N LEU A 233 43.50 16.52 -7.41
CA LEU A 233 43.59 17.85 -6.83
C LEU A 233 44.95 18.12 -6.15
N THR A 234 45.99 17.30 -6.41
CA THR A 234 47.34 17.50 -5.83
C THR A 234 48.35 18.12 -6.79
N ARG A 235 47.93 18.58 -7.97
CA ARG A 235 48.75 19.48 -8.81
C ARG A 235 48.44 20.94 -8.48
N ASP A 236 49.16 21.46 -7.49
CA ASP A 236 49.38 22.90 -7.32
C ASP A 236 50.27 23.41 -8.47
N ASP A 237 49.89 24.54 -9.07
CA ASP A 237 50.70 25.34 -10.01
C ASP A 237 51.93 25.97 -9.32
#